data_AF-A0A7S0MS20-F1
#
_entry.id   AF-A0A7S0MS20-F1
#
_cell.length_a   1.000
_cell.length_b   1.000
_cell.length_c   1.000
_cell.angle_alpha   90.00
_cell.angle_beta   90.00
_cell.angle_gamma   90.00
#
_symmetry.space_group_name_H-M   'P 1'
#
loop_
_entity.id
_entity.type
_entity.pdbx_description
1 polymer ?
#
loop_
_entity_poly.entity_id
_entity_poly.type
_entity_poly.pdbx_seq_one_letter_code
_entity_poly.pdbx_strand_id
1 'polypeptide(L)'
;DHVLNVVKIFEMTYLSRVLGFSVCFFSMIIIPSLVRSSVVPNGNVTENFEQEIKNLEKFEEQNENLISRNDLPCDNDAHFKIQCTSVRRAVRKWRQRSWMKGKTPPHVSQLFDEPYRPQDSKHFEVSSSSSFEAKPERVQDMHYADGTHLRSFTGVDQVYMGDYHAKSPFAVIIDCNSPDFNGVDGILGFGLEKSGSSYPTPILFALTDPTNAASNAQGLQRKFSFFSTDDAAEVQLGGFDPETVTGPMWYTRALSDDDFIVGVTSLTYGHPTKGPKTQLLKFSDPTGEEYLPAIMDSGTSCLVIPGDKLDGRLRNSPFDDFTELWDEGTSFWVTIGGRTFEIPYSSWFLAETNQTCVQPSPDGMEGLLIGDV
;
A
#
# COMPACT_ATOMS: atom_id res chain seq x y z
N ASP A 1 18.09 28.45 4.77
CA ASP A 1 18.58 27.10 5.12
C ASP A 1 17.49 26.09 4.81
N HIS A 2 17.52 25.53 3.60
CA HIS A 2 16.54 24.52 3.17
C HIS A 2 17.02 23.15 3.67
N VAL A 3 16.32 22.60 4.66
CA VAL A 3 16.62 21.28 5.21
C VAL A 3 15.92 20.22 4.38
N LEU A 4 16.69 19.35 3.75
CA LEU A 4 16.19 18.09 3.19
C LEU A 4 15.69 17.20 4.34
N ASN A 5 14.36 17.02 4.40
CA ASN A 5 13.73 15.96 5.17
C ASN A 5 13.52 14.77 4.24
N VAL A 6 13.97 13.59 4.65
CA VAL A 6 13.87 12.38 3.83
C VAL A 6 12.52 11.76 4.11
N VAL A 7 11.53 12.18 3.31
CA VAL A 7 10.16 11.71 3.36
C VAL A 7 9.94 10.86 2.11
N LYS A 8 9.73 9.56 2.30
CA LYS A 8 9.30 8.68 1.20
C LYS A 8 7.86 9.00 0.81
N ILE A 9 7.58 9.05 -0.49
CA ILE A 9 6.25 9.21 -1.07
C ILE A 9 5.69 7.81 -1.35
N PHE A 10 4.41 7.59 -1.07
CA PHE A 10 3.83 6.26 -0.96
C PHE A 10 2.37 6.21 -1.47
N GLU A 11 1.97 5.09 -2.07
CA GLU A 11 0.57 4.67 -2.23
C GLU A 11 0.48 3.15 -2.01
N MET A 12 -0.61 2.65 -1.42
CA MET A 12 -0.47 1.57 -0.44
C MET A 12 -1.76 0.74 -0.33
N THR A 13 -1.84 -0.41 -1.03
CA THR A 13 -3.09 -1.22 -1.18
C THR A 13 -3.01 -2.61 -0.52
N TYR A 14 -4.14 -3.05 0.05
CA TYR A 14 -4.31 -4.18 0.98
C TYR A 14 -4.12 -5.59 0.39
N LEU A 15 -3.27 -6.45 1.00
CA LEU A 15 -3.23 -7.92 0.78
C LEU A 15 -2.57 -8.69 1.95
N SER A 16 -2.85 -9.99 2.12
CA SER A 16 -2.63 -10.71 3.40
C SER A 16 -2.08 -12.14 3.28
N ARG A 17 -0.80 -12.33 3.67
CA ARG A 17 -0.10 -13.61 4.00
C ARG A 17 -0.18 -14.72 2.93
N VAL A 18 0.94 -15.24 2.44
CA VAL A 18 1.97 -15.97 3.22
C VAL A 18 3.38 -15.82 2.60
N LEU A 19 4.43 -15.97 3.43
CA LEU A 19 5.88 -15.91 3.10
C LEU A 19 6.47 -14.52 2.76
N GLY A 20 6.74 -13.74 3.80
CA GLY A 20 8.13 -13.30 4.01
C GLY A 20 8.65 -12.04 3.32
N PHE A 21 7.80 -11.13 2.82
CA PHE A 21 8.06 -9.67 2.76
C PHE A 21 6.69 -8.97 2.77
N SER A 22 6.54 -7.86 3.49
CA SER A 22 5.23 -7.15 3.59
C SER A 22 5.41 -5.67 3.93
N VAL A 23 5.40 -4.79 2.93
CA VAL A 23 5.54 -3.33 3.11
C VAL A 23 4.18 -2.67 3.36
N CYS A 24 4.08 -1.84 4.41
CA CYS A 24 2.86 -1.11 4.80
C CYS A 24 3.15 0.20 5.58
N PHE A 25 2.33 1.26 5.67
CA PHE A 25 1.23 1.87 4.87
C PHE A 25 0.97 3.32 5.44
N PHE A 26 0.45 4.28 4.64
CA PHE A 26 -0.14 5.61 5.03
C PHE A 26 0.73 6.75 5.60
N SER A 27 0.37 8.02 5.28
CA SER A 27 1.03 9.24 5.80
C SER A 27 1.21 9.25 7.32
N MET A 28 2.45 9.22 7.78
CA MET A 28 2.80 9.04 9.20
C MET A 28 4.07 9.77 9.60
N ILE A 29 4.17 10.22 10.85
CA ILE A 29 5.41 10.78 11.44
C ILE A 29 5.60 10.27 12.87
N ILE A 30 6.86 9.97 13.27
CA ILE A 30 7.22 9.29 14.52
C ILE A 30 7.40 10.26 15.71
N ILE A 31 7.04 9.85 16.93
CA ILE A 31 7.31 10.58 18.20
C ILE A 31 7.88 9.62 19.26
N PRO A 32 8.85 10.04 20.11
CA PRO A 32 9.38 9.17 21.17
C PRO A 32 8.38 8.96 22.32
N SER A 33 8.26 7.71 22.77
CA SER A 33 7.40 7.35 23.90
C SER A 33 8.08 7.58 25.26
N LEU A 34 7.38 8.28 26.16
CA LEU A 34 7.86 8.61 27.52
C LEU A 34 7.83 7.37 28.43
N VAL A 35 8.97 6.67 28.56
CA VAL A 35 9.12 5.57 29.52
C VAL A 35 9.09 6.11 30.95
N ARG A 36 7.95 5.98 31.63
CA ARG A 36 7.86 6.03 33.10
C ARG A 36 7.46 4.68 33.67
N SER A 37 8.39 4.09 34.40
CA SER A 37 8.15 2.92 35.26
C SER A 37 7.14 3.26 36.36
N SER A 38 6.07 2.48 36.43
CA SER A 38 5.25 2.34 37.65
C SER A 38 4.63 0.94 37.69
N VAL A 39 5.18 0.08 38.54
CA VAL A 39 4.67 -1.26 38.83
C VAL A 39 3.37 -1.17 39.63
N VAL A 40 2.28 -1.77 39.15
CA VAL A 40 1.03 -2.00 39.89
C VAL A 40 0.51 -3.42 39.51
N PRO A 41 -0.03 -4.23 40.46
CA PRO A 41 0.00 -5.69 40.31
C PRO A 41 -1.30 -6.34 39.78
N ASN A 42 -1.13 -7.59 39.34
CA ASN A 42 -2.13 -8.62 38.97
C ASN A 42 -3.60 -8.36 39.38
N GLY A 43 -4.48 -8.27 38.37
CA GLY A 43 -5.94 -8.38 38.48
C GLY A 43 -6.53 -8.95 37.18
N ASN A 44 -7.63 -9.71 37.28
CA ASN A 44 -8.18 -10.49 36.16
C ASN A 44 -8.59 -9.64 34.94
N VAL A 45 -7.98 -9.90 33.78
CA VAL A 45 -8.27 -9.22 32.50
C VAL A 45 -9.34 -9.94 31.67
N THR A 46 -9.59 -11.24 31.91
CA THR A 46 -10.37 -12.11 31.01
C THR A 46 -11.89 -11.92 31.06
N GLU A 47 -12.48 -11.46 32.16
CA GLU A 47 -13.94 -11.37 32.29
C GLU A 47 -14.55 -10.10 31.64
N ASN A 48 -13.76 -9.04 31.46
CA ASN A 48 -14.26 -7.77 30.91
C ASN A 48 -14.43 -7.85 29.37
N PHE A 49 -13.54 -8.58 28.70
CA PHE A 49 -13.47 -8.65 27.23
C PHE A 49 -14.66 -9.43 26.61
N GLU A 50 -15.10 -10.52 27.24
CA GLU A 50 -16.31 -11.24 26.80
C GLU A 50 -17.59 -10.41 26.93
N GLN A 51 -17.63 -9.45 27.86
CA GLN A 51 -18.79 -8.60 28.08
C GLN A 51 -18.84 -7.46 27.04
N GLU A 52 -17.69 -6.91 26.64
CA GLU A 52 -17.62 -5.94 25.53
C GLU A 52 -18.02 -6.56 24.19
N ILE A 53 -17.58 -7.78 23.87
CA ILE A 53 -17.98 -8.48 22.64
C ILE A 53 -19.50 -8.68 22.60
N LYS A 54 -20.12 -9.14 23.69
CA LYS A 54 -21.59 -9.31 23.79
C LYS A 54 -22.36 -7.99 23.70
N ASN A 55 -21.74 -6.87 24.06
CA ASN A 55 -22.34 -5.54 23.93
C ASN A 55 -22.26 -5.04 22.47
N LEU A 56 -21.17 -5.35 21.75
CA LEU A 56 -21.00 -5.06 20.32
C LEU A 56 -21.96 -5.88 19.44
N GLU A 57 -22.08 -7.19 19.69
CA GLU A 57 -23.02 -8.06 18.96
C GLU A 57 -24.48 -7.59 19.11
N LYS A 58 -24.87 -7.16 20.33
CA LYS A 58 -26.18 -6.52 20.56
C LYS A 58 -26.36 -5.17 19.89
N PHE A 59 -25.27 -4.42 19.66
CA PHE A 59 -25.33 -3.13 18.98
C PHE A 59 -25.57 -3.31 17.48
N GLU A 60 -24.95 -4.31 16.85
CA GLU A 60 -25.24 -4.67 15.45
C GLU A 60 -26.70 -5.12 15.29
N GLU A 61 -27.17 -6.04 16.15
CA GLU A 61 -28.54 -6.58 16.12
C GLU A 61 -29.63 -5.51 16.34
N GLN A 62 -29.32 -4.43 17.06
CA GLN A 62 -30.26 -3.32 17.31
C GLN A 62 -30.28 -2.24 16.21
N ASN A 63 -29.27 -2.20 15.33
CA ASN A 63 -29.11 -1.15 14.31
C ASN A 63 -29.21 -1.66 12.86
N GLU A 64 -29.62 -2.92 12.67
CA GLU A 64 -29.72 -3.60 11.37
C GLU A 64 -30.51 -2.78 10.31
N ASN A 65 -31.53 -2.01 10.74
CA ASN A 65 -32.36 -1.15 9.87
C ASN A 65 -31.68 0.16 9.41
N LEU A 66 -30.54 0.56 9.99
CA LEU A 66 -29.76 1.74 9.56
C LEU A 66 -28.66 1.39 8.55
N ILE A 67 -28.38 0.10 8.32
CA ILE A 67 -27.35 -0.40 7.40
C ILE A 67 -27.98 -0.88 6.06
N SER A 68 -29.22 -0.46 5.77
CA SER A 68 -29.86 -0.63 4.47
C SER A 68 -29.28 0.37 3.45
N ARG A 69 -28.09 0.08 2.93
CA ARG A 69 -27.42 0.89 1.90
C ARG A 69 -28.07 0.63 0.53
N ASN A 70 -28.56 1.69 -0.12
CA ASN A 70 -29.23 1.62 -1.42
C ASN A 70 -28.37 0.96 -2.51
N ASP A 71 -29.07 0.30 -3.44
CA ASP A 71 -28.57 -0.52 -4.56
C ASP A 71 -27.23 -0.07 -5.17
N LEU A 72 -26.26 -0.99 -5.15
CA LEU A 72 -24.99 -0.87 -5.85
C LEU A 72 -25.08 -1.54 -7.23
N PRO A 73 -24.22 -1.19 -8.21
CA PRO A 73 -24.25 -1.81 -9.55
C PRO A 73 -24.04 -3.33 -9.57
N CYS A 74 -23.55 -3.92 -8.47
CA CYS A 74 -23.24 -5.34 -8.32
C CYS A 74 -24.46 -6.28 -8.34
N ASP A 75 -25.70 -5.79 -8.25
CA ASP A 75 -26.89 -6.64 -8.22
C ASP A 75 -27.34 -7.14 -9.60
N ASN A 76 -26.95 -6.43 -10.67
CA ASN A 76 -27.48 -6.63 -12.03
C ASN A 76 -26.49 -7.25 -13.05
N ASP A 77 -25.18 -7.29 -12.77
CA ASP A 77 -24.18 -7.87 -13.68
C ASP A 77 -23.75 -9.29 -13.25
N ALA A 78 -23.88 -10.25 -14.17
CA ALA A 78 -23.53 -11.65 -13.94
C ALA A 78 -22.01 -11.90 -13.81
N HIS A 79 -21.15 -11.09 -14.45
CA HIS A 79 -19.70 -11.21 -14.33
C HIS A 79 -19.21 -10.81 -12.93
N PHE A 80 -19.75 -9.72 -12.36
CA PHE A 80 -19.39 -9.27 -11.00
C PHE A 80 -19.89 -10.20 -9.89
N LYS A 81 -21.01 -10.90 -10.13
CA LYS A 81 -21.65 -11.77 -9.13
C LYS A 81 -20.76 -12.91 -8.62
N ILE A 82 -19.84 -13.40 -9.46
CA ILE A 82 -18.89 -14.46 -9.10
C ILE A 82 -17.79 -13.90 -8.17
N GLN A 83 -17.23 -12.73 -8.48
CA GLN A 83 -16.17 -12.09 -7.70
C GLN A 83 -16.64 -11.72 -6.28
N CYS A 84 -17.83 -11.12 -6.13
CA CYS A 84 -18.40 -10.84 -4.79
C CYS A 84 -18.70 -12.10 -3.97
N THR A 85 -18.91 -13.26 -4.62
CA THR A 85 -19.18 -14.53 -3.93
C THR A 85 -17.89 -15.21 -3.43
N SER A 86 -16.73 -14.92 -4.04
CA SER A 86 -15.42 -15.38 -3.58
C SER A 86 -15.12 -14.89 -2.16
N VAL A 87 -15.12 -13.57 -1.97
CA VAL A 87 -14.82 -12.87 -0.70
C VAL A 87 -15.69 -13.39 0.45
N ARG A 88 -17.01 -13.55 0.21
CA ARG A 88 -17.96 -14.05 1.23
C ARG A 88 -17.77 -15.53 1.59
N ARG A 89 -17.14 -16.35 0.74
CA ARG A 89 -16.87 -17.78 1.04
C ARG A 89 -15.57 -18.00 1.80
N ALA A 90 -14.53 -17.23 1.54
CA ALA A 90 -13.24 -17.31 2.24
C ALA A 90 -13.42 -17.07 3.76
N VAL A 91 -14.06 -15.96 4.12
CA VAL A 91 -14.35 -15.57 5.52
C VAL A 91 -15.14 -16.65 6.26
N ARG A 92 -16.11 -17.31 5.59
CA ARG A 92 -17.02 -18.27 6.24
C ARG A 92 -16.41 -19.66 6.45
N LYS A 93 -15.43 -20.09 5.63
CA LYS A 93 -14.68 -21.34 5.85
C LYS A 93 -13.66 -21.25 6.98
N TRP A 94 -13.07 -20.08 7.23
CA TRP A 94 -12.02 -19.90 8.24
C TRP A 94 -12.56 -20.02 9.66
N ARG A 95 -13.72 -19.39 9.95
CA ARG A 95 -14.42 -19.48 11.26
C ARG A 95 -14.74 -20.90 11.74
N GLN A 96 -14.76 -21.92 10.87
CA GLN A 96 -15.09 -23.30 11.24
C GLN A 96 -13.88 -24.22 11.53
N ARG A 97 -12.63 -23.76 11.37
CA ARG A 97 -11.44 -24.64 11.53
C ARG A 97 -10.56 -24.36 12.75
N SER A 98 -10.83 -23.31 13.52
CA SER A 98 -10.07 -22.99 14.74
C SER A 98 -10.53 -23.80 15.97
N TRP A 99 -10.53 -25.14 15.89
CA TRP A 99 -10.56 -26.00 17.08
C TRP A 99 -9.97 -27.40 16.83
N MET A 100 -8.65 -27.47 16.62
CA MET A 100 -7.88 -28.68 16.89
C MET A 100 -6.66 -28.36 17.76
N LYS A 101 -6.67 -28.89 18.99
CA LYS A 101 -5.56 -28.79 19.95
C LYS A 101 -4.38 -29.64 19.45
N GLY A 102 -3.19 -29.06 19.34
CA GLY A 102 -2.01 -29.84 18.97
C GLY A 102 -0.69 -29.08 18.98
N LYS A 103 0.05 -29.19 20.09
CA LYS A 103 1.46 -28.83 20.29
C LYS A 103 1.79 -27.32 20.31
N THR A 104 2.47 -26.92 21.37
CA THR A 104 3.11 -25.61 21.57
C THR A 104 4.19 -25.38 20.49
N PRO A 105 4.26 -24.21 19.85
CA PRO A 105 5.38 -23.88 18.95
C PRO A 105 6.68 -23.76 19.76
N PRO A 106 7.82 -24.30 19.26
CA PRO A 106 9.13 -24.07 19.86
C PRO A 106 9.67 -22.70 19.46
N HIS A 107 10.22 -21.96 20.44
CA HIS A 107 10.97 -20.70 20.28
C HIS A 107 10.32 -19.57 19.45
N VAL A 108 10.12 -18.42 20.10
CA VAL A 108 9.94 -17.14 19.39
C VAL A 108 11.25 -16.83 18.67
N SER A 109 11.31 -17.14 17.37
CA SER A 109 12.36 -16.69 16.47
C SER A 109 12.33 -15.16 16.38
N GLN A 110 13.48 -14.52 16.18
CA GLN A 110 13.50 -13.12 15.77
C GLN A 110 12.65 -12.98 14.50
N LEU A 111 11.67 -12.07 14.52
CA LEU A 111 10.71 -11.88 13.44
C LEU A 111 11.29 -11.06 12.27
N PHE A 112 12.42 -10.39 12.53
CA PHE A 112 13.24 -9.66 11.56
C PHE A 112 14.71 -10.02 11.79
N ASP A 113 15.47 -10.13 10.71
CA ASP A 113 16.93 -10.29 10.77
C ASP A 113 17.62 -8.99 11.25
N GLU A 114 16.98 -7.83 11.00
CA GLU A 114 17.44 -6.51 11.43
C GLU A 114 16.57 -5.96 12.58
N PRO A 115 17.15 -5.41 13.66
CA PRO A 115 16.38 -4.76 14.72
C PRO A 115 15.88 -3.37 14.29
N TYR A 116 14.67 -3.02 14.72
CA TYR A 116 14.18 -1.64 14.66
C TYR A 116 15.03 -0.70 15.52
N ARG A 117 15.29 0.48 14.97
CA ARG A 117 16.22 1.50 15.47
C ARG A 117 15.55 2.88 15.37
N PRO A 118 14.66 3.24 16.31
CA PRO A 118 13.90 4.49 16.26
C PRO A 118 14.80 5.74 16.21
N GLN A 119 16.01 5.66 16.75
CA GLN A 119 16.98 6.77 16.75
C GLN A 119 17.61 7.07 15.37
N ASP A 120 17.42 6.21 14.38
CA ASP A 120 17.95 6.41 13.03
C ASP A 120 17.06 7.40 12.22
N SER A 121 15.85 7.70 12.70
CA SER A 121 14.84 8.56 12.05
C SER A 121 14.60 9.86 12.83
N LYS A 122 14.24 10.95 12.16
CA LYS A 122 13.83 12.20 12.81
C LYS A 122 12.39 12.10 13.28
N HIS A 123 12.12 12.61 14.48
CA HIS A 123 10.80 12.54 15.11
C HIS A 123 10.12 13.92 15.10
N PHE A 124 8.79 13.93 14.98
CA PHE A 124 7.98 15.14 15.02
C PHE A 124 7.69 15.56 16.46
N GLU A 125 8.39 16.58 16.92
CA GLU A 125 8.21 17.11 18.27
C GLU A 125 6.92 17.93 18.39
N VAL A 126 5.79 17.27 18.69
CA VAL A 126 4.48 17.92 18.95
C VAL A 126 4.57 19.12 19.88
N SER A 127 5.41 19.05 20.91
CA SER A 127 5.60 20.14 21.88
C SER A 127 6.25 21.40 21.29
N SER A 128 6.89 21.29 20.13
CA SER A 128 7.51 22.40 19.39
C SER A 128 6.57 23.11 18.42
N SER A 129 5.45 22.48 18.06
CA SER A 129 4.44 23.08 17.17
C SER A 129 3.39 23.85 17.97
N SER A 130 3.18 25.11 17.59
CA SER A 130 2.12 25.97 18.15
C SER A 130 0.77 25.80 17.44
N SER A 131 0.73 25.08 16.31
CA SER A 131 -0.48 24.86 15.50
C SER A 131 -1.01 23.42 15.54
N PHE A 132 -0.28 22.51 16.17
CA PHE A 132 -0.68 21.11 16.31
C PHE A 132 -1.93 20.93 17.19
N GLU A 133 -2.89 20.15 16.68
CA GLU A 133 -4.06 19.67 17.40
C GLU A 133 -4.09 18.13 17.42
N ALA A 134 -3.98 17.55 18.61
CA ALA A 134 -4.24 16.12 18.80
C ALA A 134 -5.73 15.79 18.65
N LYS A 135 -6.04 14.67 18.00
CA LYS A 135 -7.35 14.00 17.99
C LYS A 135 -7.20 12.57 18.58
N PRO A 136 -6.87 12.45 19.88
CA PRO A 136 -6.50 11.19 20.52
C PRO A 136 -7.66 10.18 20.59
N GLU A 137 -8.89 10.60 20.37
CA GLU A 137 -10.07 9.74 20.20
C GLU A 137 -10.02 8.88 18.93
N ARG A 138 -9.11 9.19 17.98
CA ARG A 138 -8.87 8.43 16.75
C ARG A 138 -7.55 7.66 16.82
N VAL A 139 -7.45 6.73 17.77
CA VAL A 139 -6.32 5.78 17.83
C VAL A 139 -6.47 4.74 16.71
N GLN A 140 -5.39 4.49 15.98
CA GLN A 140 -5.26 3.36 15.07
C GLN A 140 -4.22 2.41 15.68
N ASP A 141 -4.51 1.12 15.67
CA ASP A 141 -3.66 0.07 16.22
C ASP A 141 -3.58 -1.04 15.17
N MET A 142 -2.44 -1.11 14.49
CA MET A 142 -2.19 -1.97 13.34
C MET A 142 -1.26 -3.09 13.77
N HIS A 143 -1.79 -4.31 13.81
CA HIS A 143 -1.02 -5.54 13.98
C HIS A 143 -0.93 -6.26 12.64
N TYR A 144 0.28 -6.35 12.10
CA TYR A 144 0.57 -6.92 10.80
C TYR A 144 0.85 -8.43 10.84
N ALA A 145 1.13 -8.97 9.66
CA ALA A 145 1.31 -10.38 9.42
C ALA A 145 2.60 -10.97 10.03
N ASP A 146 3.69 -10.31 9.71
CA ASP A 146 5.06 -10.50 10.20
C ASP A 146 5.24 -10.30 11.72
N GLY A 147 4.27 -9.70 12.40
CA GLY A 147 4.40 -9.26 13.79
C GLY A 147 4.90 -7.83 13.93
N THR A 148 4.93 -7.06 12.83
CA THR A 148 4.98 -5.60 12.91
C THR A 148 3.75 -5.10 13.67
N HIS A 149 3.98 -4.16 14.57
CA HIS A 149 3.00 -3.39 15.30
C HIS A 149 3.26 -1.92 14.99
N LEU A 150 2.21 -1.19 14.63
CA LEU A 150 2.24 0.25 14.50
C LEU A 150 1.01 0.81 15.18
N ARG A 151 1.21 1.69 16.16
CA ARG A 151 0.14 2.39 16.85
C ARG A 151 0.29 3.88 16.64
N SER A 152 -0.81 4.53 16.31
CA SER A 152 -0.86 5.95 16.04
C SER A 152 -2.14 6.60 16.57
N PHE A 153 -2.17 7.93 16.58
CA PHE A 153 -3.41 8.70 16.69
C PHE A 153 -3.45 9.77 15.61
N THR A 154 -4.65 10.31 15.31
CA THR A 154 -4.75 11.41 14.33
C THR A 154 -4.26 12.73 14.93
N GLY A 155 -3.27 13.37 14.31
CA GLY A 155 -2.91 14.76 14.52
C GLY A 155 -3.44 15.65 13.40
N VAL A 156 -3.54 16.96 13.64
CA VAL A 156 -3.78 17.96 12.60
C VAL A 156 -2.81 19.12 12.81
N ASP A 157 -2.06 19.49 11.78
CA ASP A 157 -1.11 20.61 11.83
C ASP A 157 -0.89 21.25 10.46
N GLN A 158 -0.13 22.34 10.41
CA GLN A 158 0.38 22.92 9.17
C GLN A 158 1.48 22.04 8.58
N VAL A 159 1.19 21.41 7.44
CA VAL A 159 2.14 20.59 6.69
C VAL A 159 2.63 21.38 5.47
N TYR A 160 3.94 21.27 5.19
CA TYR A 160 4.62 21.90 4.05
C TYR A 160 5.19 20.83 3.13
N MET A 161 5.04 21.02 1.82
CA MET A 161 5.57 20.16 0.77
C MET A 161 6.12 21.05 -0.35
N GLY A 162 7.44 21.27 -0.34
CA GLY A 162 8.06 22.32 -1.15
C GLY A 162 7.49 23.69 -0.79
N ASP A 163 7.08 24.46 -1.80
CA ASP A 163 6.43 25.76 -1.62
C ASP A 163 4.95 25.67 -1.25
N TYR A 164 4.35 24.48 -1.31
CA TYR A 164 2.94 24.26 -0.99
C TYR A 164 2.75 23.95 0.50
N HIS A 165 1.64 24.39 1.06
CA HIS A 165 1.28 24.10 2.45
C HIS A 165 -0.23 24.04 2.64
N ALA A 166 -0.66 23.28 3.64
CA ALA A 166 -2.04 23.21 4.10
C ALA A 166 -2.11 22.78 5.58
N LYS A 167 -3.17 23.16 6.29
CA LYS A 167 -3.51 22.48 7.54
C LYS A 167 -4.10 21.11 7.19
N SER A 168 -3.39 20.03 7.53
CA SER A 168 -3.71 18.66 7.12
C SER A 168 -3.82 17.73 8.32
N PRO A 169 -4.76 16.76 8.32
CA PRO A 169 -4.66 15.62 9.22
C PRO A 169 -3.49 14.71 8.79
N PHE A 170 -2.89 14.01 9.75
CA PHE A 170 -1.90 12.95 9.53
C PHE A 170 -1.86 12.00 10.74
N ALA A 171 -1.27 10.82 10.57
CA ALA A 171 -1.16 9.84 11.66
C ALA A 171 0.16 10.06 12.41
N VAL A 172 0.06 10.13 13.73
CA VAL A 172 1.19 10.35 14.63
C VAL A 172 1.55 9.02 15.28
N ILE A 173 2.67 8.42 14.88
CA ILE A 173 3.12 7.12 15.41
C ILE A 173 3.61 7.33 16.85
N ILE A 174 3.07 6.51 17.77
CA ILE A 174 3.41 6.48 19.19
C ILE A 174 4.05 5.15 19.63
N ASP A 175 3.95 4.11 18.80
CA ASP A 175 4.67 2.85 18.96
C ASP A 175 4.90 2.20 17.58
N CYS A 176 6.08 1.62 17.37
CA CYS A 176 6.49 0.92 16.16
C CYS A 176 7.60 -0.07 16.48
N ASN A 177 7.66 -1.21 15.77
CA ASN A 177 8.72 -2.21 15.90
C ASN A 177 9.30 -2.72 14.56
N SER A 178 8.88 -2.17 13.41
CA SER A 178 9.38 -2.62 12.09
C SER A 178 10.71 -1.93 11.74
N PRO A 179 11.73 -2.68 11.29
CA PRO A 179 12.97 -2.11 10.78
C PRO A 179 12.81 -1.37 9.44
N ASP A 180 11.68 -1.47 8.74
CA ASP A 180 11.41 -0.72 7.50
C ASP A 180 11.36 0.79 7.73
N PHE A 181 11.14 1.20 8.98
CA PHE A 181 11.19 2.59 9.43
C PHE A 181 12.59 3.06 9.87
N ASN A 182 13.63 2.20 9.80
CA ASN A 182 15.01 2.59 10.11
C ASN A 182 15.53 3.62 9.09
N GLY A 183 15.78 4.85 9.52
CA GLY A 183 16.23 5.93 8.62
C GLY A 183 15.11 6.54 7.77
N VAL A 184 13.85 6.22 8.06
CA VAL A 184 12.66 6.78 7.42
C VAL A 184 11.90 7.59 8.48
N ASP A 185 11.88 8.92 8.31
CA ASP A 185 11.20 9.87 9.22
C ASP A 185 9.69 9.62 9.31
N GLY A 186 9.14 9.03 8.24
CA GLY A 186 7.72 8.86 8.04
C GLY A 186 7.36 8.48 6.61
N ILE A 187 6.05 8.43 6.37
CA ILE A 187 5.42 8.12 5.09
C ILE A 187 4.67 9.38 4.62
N LEU A 188 4.58 9.61 3.31
CA LEU A 188 3.65 10.58 2.72
C LEU A 188 2.76 9.92 1.66
N GLY A 189 1.56 9.56 2.09
CA GLY A 189 0.51 8.93 1.28
C GLY A 189 -0.12 9.88 0.27
N PHE A 190 -0.17 9.45 -0.99
CA PHE A 190 -0.79 10.17 -2.12
C PHE A 190 -2.07 9.53 -2.67
N GLY A 191 -2.48 8.39 -2.10
CA GLY A 191 -3.67 7.65 -2.50
C GLY A 191 -5.00 8.37 -2.32
N LEU A 192 -6.07 7.65 -2.68
CA LEU A 192 -7.43 8.19 -2.71
C LEU A 192 -8.14 8.04 -1.35
N GLU A 193 -9.19 8.81 -1.14
CA GLU A 193 -9.96 8.78 0.11
C GLU A 193 -10.85 7.54 0.16
N LYS A 194 -10.48 6.56 1.00
CA LYS A 194 -11.23 5.31 1.16
C LYS A 194 -12.46 5.50 2.05
N SER A 195 -13.65 5.36 1.48
CA SER A 195 -14.94 5.53 2.18
C SER A 195 -15.04 4.64 3.44
N GLY A 196 -15.23 5.26 4.61
CA GLY A 196 -15.37 4.55 5.89
C GLY A 196 -14.04 4.23 6.58
N SER A 197 -12.92 4.72 6.04
CA SER A 197 -11.61 4.66 6.68
C SER A 197 -11.57 5.45 8.00
N SER A 198 -10.83 4.93 8.97
CA SER A 198 -10.44 5.66 10.19
C SER A 198 -9.12 6.43 10.05
N TYR A 199 -8.41 6.26 8.93
CA TYR A 199 -7.14 6.93 8.62
C TYR A 199 -7.36 8.40 8.22
N PRO A 200 -6.37 9.29 8.45
CA PRO A 200 -6.42 10.67 8.00
C PRO A 200 -6.53 10.77 6.48
N THR A 201 -7.28 11.76 5.98
CA THR A 201 -7.39 12.04 4.54
C THR A 201 -6.00 12.41 3.96
N PRO A 202 -5.59 11.85 2.81
CA PRO A 202 -4.27 12.12 2.19
C PRO A 202 -3.98 13.59 1.91
N ILE A 203 -2.70 13.99 1.96
CA ILE A 203 -2.28 15.40 1.95
C ILE A 203 -2.78 16.18 0.73
N LEU A 204 -2.86 15.53 -0.44
CA LEU A 204 -3.32 16.13 -1.68
C LEU A 204 -4.75 16.66 -1.59
N PHE A 205 -5.61 16.03 -0.77
CA PHE A 205 -6.96 16.52 -0.49
C PHE A 205 -6.92 17.80 0.34
N ALA A 206 -6.14 17.83 1.42
CA ALA A 206 -6.00 19.02 2.27
C ALA A 206 -5.39 20.22 1.52
N LEU A 207 -4.44 19.97 0.61
CA LEU A 207 -3.85 20.99 -0.27
C LEU A 207 -4.87 21.56 -1.26
N THR A 208 -5.70 20.71 -1.86
CA THR A 208 -6.64 21.11 -2.93
C THR A 208 -8.09 21.28 -2.46
N ASP A 209 -8.32 21.39 -1.15
CA ASP A 209 -9.64 21.67 -0.58
C ASP A 209 -9.93 23.18 -0.64
N PRO A 210 -10.94 23.64 -1.41
CA PRO A 210 -11.29 25.06 -1.51
C PRO A 210 -11.81 25.68 -0.21
N THR A 211 -12.12 24.86 0.81
CA THR A 211 -12.54 25.32 2.14
C THR A 211 -11.39 25.42 3.14
N ASN A 212 -10.23 24.82 2.85
CA ASN A 212 -9.07 24.84 3.73
C ASN A 212 -8.33 26.18 3.63
N ALA A 213 -8.78 27.19 4.36
CA ALA A 213 -8.23 28.56 4.34
C ALA A 213 -6.74 28.67 4.74
N ALA A 214 -6.13 27.60 5.27
CA ALA A 214 -4.70 27.51 5.55
C ALA A 214 -3.89 26.87 4.41
N SER A 215 -4.50 26.65 3.23
CA SER A 215 -3.84 26.15 2.03
C SER A 215 -3.52 27.26 1.03
N ASN A 216 -2.31 27.26 0.47
CA ASN A 216 -1.95 28.07 -0.70
C ASN A 216 -2.18 27.36 -2.04
N ALA A 217 -2.61 26.08 -2.02
CA ALA A 217 -2.74 25.21 -3.19
C ALA A 217 -4.20 24.98 -3.65
N GLN A 218 -5.18 25.66 -3.04
CA GLN A 218 -6.62 25.49 -3.29
C GLN A 218 -7.05 25.57 -4.77
N GLY A 219 -6.31 26.34 -5.59
CA GLY A 219 -6.59 26.53 -7.01
C GLY A 219 -6.02 25.44 -7.94
N LEU A 220 -5.22 24.51 -7.41
CA LEU A 220 -4.66 23.41 -8.20
C LEU A 220 -5.70 22.32 -8.46
N GLN A 221 -5.57 21.62 -9.59
CA GLN A 221 -6.31 20.39 -9.80
C GLN A 221 -5.82 19.31 -8.81
N ARG A 222 -6.72 18.46 -8.31
CA ARG A 222 -6.36 17.28 -7.51
C ARG A 222 -5.74 16.20 -8.39
N LYS A 223 -4.52 16.46 -8.81
CA LYS A 223 -3.66 15.63 -9.65
C LYS A 223 -2.22 15.85 -9.18
N PHE A 224 -1.40 14.83 -9.37
CA PHE A 224 0.03 14.93 -9.21
C PHE A 224 0.72 14.08 -10.26
N SER A 225 2.02 14.26 -10.40
CA SER A 225 2.91 13.36 -11.13
C SER A 225 4.09 13.04 -10.22
N PHE A 226 4.54 11.79 -10.27
CA PHE A 226 5.71 11.31 -9.55
C PHE A 226 6.77 10.90 -10.56
N PHE A 227 8.01 11.31 -10.30
CA PHE A 227 9.19 10.95 -11.08
C PHE A 227 10.26 10.45 -10.11
N SER A 228 10.91 9.35 -10.44
CA SER A 228 12.00 8.76 -9.67
C SER A 228 13.18 8.41 -10.57
N THR A 229 14.36 8.46 -9.98
CA THR A 229 15.64 7.92 -10.44
C THR A 229 16.32 7.24 -9.25
N ASP A 230 17.44 6.54 -9.49
CA ASP A 230 18.21 5.87 -8.44
C ASP A 230 18.66 6.80 -7.30
N ASP A 231 18.81 8.11 -7.57
CA ASP A 231 19.37 9.12 -6.66
C ASP A 231 18.47 10.33 -6.37
N ALA A 232 17.35 10.50 -7.07
CA ALA A 232 16.46 11.64 -6.93
C ALA A 232 14.98 11.29 -7.20
N ALA A 233 14.06 12.07 -6.61
CA ALA A 233 12.64 11.98 -6.90
C ALA A 233 11.98 13.35 -6.88
N GLU A 234 10.92 13.51 -7.66
CA GLU A 234 10.13 14.75 -7.79
C GLU A 234 8.63 14.43 -7.72
N VAL A 235 7.88 15.28 -6.99
CA VAL A 235 6.41 15.29 -7.05
C VAL A 235 5.94 16.65 -7.53
N GLN A 236 5.22 16.65 -8.63
CA GLN A 236 4.59 17.83 -9.20
C GLN A 236 3.11 17.86 -8.82
N LEU A 237 2.60 19.00 -8.36
CA LEU A 237 1.19 19.16 -7.96
C LEU A 237 0.39 19.93 -9.02
N GLY A 238 -0.88 19.57 -9.21
CA GLY A 238 -1.77 20.16 -10.22
C GLY A 238 -1.78 19.43 -11.58
N GLY A 239 -0.85 18.50 -11.80
CA GLY A 239 -0.70 17.78 -13.06
C GLY A 239 0.75 17.34 -13.29
N PHE A 240 1.27 17.62 -14.48
CA PHE A 240 2.67 17.46 -14.87
C PHE A 240 3.16 18.76 -15.52
N ASP A 241 4.45 19.04 -15.44
CA ASP A 241 5.13 20.05 -16.24
C ASP A 241 5.42 19.47 -17.65
N PRO A 242 4.93 20.09 -18.74
CA PRO A 242 5.24 19.65 -20.09
C PRO A 242 6.74 19.62 -20.43
N GLU A 243 7.61 20.35 -19.71
CA GLU A 243 9.05 20.32 -19.92
C GLU A 243 9.73 19.08 -19.30
N THR A 244 9.08 18.36 -18.37
CA THR A 244 9.63 17.15 -17.75
C THR A 244 9.23 15.83 -18.44
N VAL A 245 8.46 15.89 -19.53
CA VAL A 245 8.01 14.70 -20.28
C VAL A 245 8.36 14.77 -21.77
N THR A 246 8.67 13.62 -22.37
CA THR A 246 8.91 13.53 -23.82
C THR A 246 7.63 13.10 -24.55
N GLY A 247 7.02 14.03 -25.29
CA GLY A 247 5.83 13.76 -26.10
C GLY A 247 4.51 13.95 -25.34
N PRO A 248 3.37 13.53 -25.94
CA PRO A 248 2.06 13.72 -25.33
C PRO A 248 1.81 12.73 -24.19
N MET A 249 1.20 13.20 -23.10
CA MET A 249 0.73 12.33 -22.03
C MET A 249 -0.45 11.46 -22.48
N TRP A 250 -0.41 10.19 -22.09
CA TRP A 250 -1.44 9.19 -22.36
C TRP A 250 -2.24 8.92 -21.09
N TYR A 251 -3.56 8.81 -21.23
CA TYR A 251 -4.46 8.52 -20.12
C TYR A 251 -5.11 7.16 -20.33
N THR A 252 -5.03 6.32 -19.31
CA THR A 252 -5.85 5.11 -19.17
C THR A 252 -6.92 5.33 -18.11
N ARG A 253 -7.98 4.53 -18.13
CA ARG A 253 -9.00 4.55 -17.09
C ARG A 253 -8.52 3.74 -15.87
N ALA A 254 -8.63 4.33 -14.68
CA ALA A 254 -8.46 3.61 -13.42
C ALA A 254 -9.61 2.60 -13.23
N LEU A 255 -9.28 1.43 -12.70
CA LEU A 255 -10.22 0.33 -12.43
C LEU A 255 -10.88 0.43 -11.05
N SER A 256 -10.33 1.25 -10.14
CA SER A 256 -10.96 1.60 -8.86
C SER A 256 -11.12 3.11 -8.68
N ASP A 257 -12.01 3.48 -7.76
CA ASP A 257 -12.24 4.86 -7.32
C ASP A 257 -11.46 5.19 -6.02
N ASP A 258 -10.79 4.20 -5.40
CA ASP A 258 -10.11 4.33 -4.11
C ASP A 258 -8.63 3.87 -4.08
N ASP A 259 -8.08 3.37 -5.19
CA ASP A 259 -6.68 2.94 -5.36
C ASP A 259 -6.26 3.16 -6.85
N PHE A 260 -5.00 3.52 -7.17
CA PHE A 260 -4.52 3.65 -8.57
C PHE A 260 -4.29 2.31 -9.28
N ILE A 261 -5.39 1.61 -9.56
CA ILE A 261 -5.40 0.32 -10.27
C ILE A 261 -5.61 0.54 -11.78
N VAL A 262 -4.78 -0.09 -12.62
CA VAL A 262 -4.89 -0.10 -14.08
C VAL A 262 -4.98 -1.54 -14.63
N GLY A 263 -5.44 -1.69 -15.88
CA GLY A 263 -5.48 -2.99 -16.55
C GLY A 263 -4.22 -3.27 -17.36
N VAL A 264 -3.44 -4.29 -16.95
CA VAL A 264 -2.30 -4.84 -17.71
C VAL A 264 -2.78 -5.98 -18.60
N THR A 265 -2.69 -5.82 -19.92
CA THR A 265 -3.12 -6.82 -20.91
C THR A 265 -2.00 -7.75 -21.35
N SER A 266 -0.73 -7.34 -21.18
CA SER A 266 0.43 -8.16 -21.50
C SER A 266 1.63 -7.76 -20.65
N LEU A 267 2.40 -8.77 -20.25
CA LEU A 267 3.77 -8.65 -19.77
C LEU A 267 4.62 -9.56 -20.66
N THR A 268 5.64 -9.01 -21.32
CA THR A 268 6.63 -9.81 -22.07
C THR A 268 8.04 -9.56 -21.55
N TYR A 269 8.93 -10.51 -21.76
CA TYR A 269 10.31 -10.49 -21.26
C TYR A 269 11.32 -10.99 -22.29
N GLY A 270 12.54 -10.46 -22.28
CA GLY A 270 13.64 -10.90 -23.14
C GLY A 270 14.58 -9.76 -23.54
N HIS A 271 15.46 -9.98 -24.52
CA HIS A 271 16.35 -8.91 -24.99
C HIS A 271 15.59 -7.85 -25.80
N PRO A 272 15.97 -6.55 -25.71
CA PRO A 272 15.38 -5.50 -26.53
C PRO A 272 15.54 -5.76 -28.03
N THR A 273 16.73 -6.22 -28.45
CA THR A 273 17.17 -6.34 -29.85
C THR A 273 17.35 -7.76 -30.38
N LYS A 274 17.18 -8.81 -29.56
CA LYS A 274 17.41 -10.21 -29.97
C LYS A 274 16.15 -11.07 -29.78
N GLY A 275 15.74 -11.76 -30.83
CA GLY A 275 14.70 -12.80 -30.78
C GLY A 275 13.27 -12.28 -30.49
N PRO A 276 12.29 -13.19 -30.42
CA PRO A 276 10.97 -12.89 -29.88
C PRO A 276 11.05 -12.74 -28.35
N LYS A 277 10.23 -11.84 -27.80
CA LYS A 277 10.01 -11.72 -26.35
C LYS A 277 9.04 -12.81 -25.88
N THR A 278 9.29 -13.39 -24.72
CA THR A 278 8.39 -14.39 -24.11
C THR A 278 7.24 -13.70 -23.40
N GLN A 279 6.00 -14.06 -23.72
CA GLN A 279 4.81 -13.62 -22.97
C GLN A 279 4.79 -14.32 -21.59
N LEU A 280 4.79 -13.54 -20.51
CA LEU A 280 4.69 -14.03 -19.14
C LEU A 280 3.23 -14.18 -18.68
N LEU A 281 2.29 -13.34 -19.12
CA LEU A 281 0.86 -13.54 -18.81
C LEU A 281 0.21 -14.48 -19.84
N LYS A 282 0.27 -15.80 -19.62
CA LYS A 282 -0.31 -16.80 -20.55
C LYS A 282 -1.72 -17.20 -20.10
N PHE A 283 -2.70 -16.30 -20.31
CA PHE A 283 -4.12 -16.56 -20.02
C PHE A 283 -4.61 -17.91 -20.56
N SER A 284 -5.49 -18.58 -19.81
CA SER A 284 -5.97 -19.94 -20.13
C SER A 284 -6.90 -20.02 -21.32
N ASP A 285 -7.96 -19.21 -21.31
CA ASP A 285 -8.98 -19.17 -22.37
C ASP A 285 -9.09 -17.75 -22.95
N PRO A 286 -8.11 -17.30 -23.76
CA PRO A 286 -8.05 -15.92 -24.22
C PRO A 286 -9.12 -15.59 -25.26
N THR A 287 -9.95 -14.59 -24.94
CA THR A 287 -10.94 -13.95 -25.81
C THR A 287 -10.39 -12.71 -26.51
N GLY A 288 -9.28 -12.14 -26.01
CA GLY A 288 -8.65 -10.92 -26.50
C GLY A 288 -8.92 -9.68 -25.65
N GLU A 289 -9.78 -9.78 -24.63
CA GLU A 289 -10.11 -8.71 -23.68
C GLU A 289 -9.50 -8.95 -22.28
N GLU A 290 -8.61 -9.94 -22.15
CA GLU A 290 -7.98 -10.28 -20.87
C GLU A 290 -7.03 -9.19 -20.37
N TYR A 291 -7.17 -8.89 -19.08
CA TYR A 291 -6.20 -8.12 -18.32
C TYR A 291 -6.01 -8.75 -16.93
N LEU A 292 -4.93 -8.38 -16.26
CA LEU A 292 -4.80 -8.43 -14.81
C LEU A 292 -4.86 -7.01 -14.25
N PRO A 293 -5.44 -6.78 -13.07
CA PRO A 293 -5.27 -5.51 -12.38
C PRO A 293 -3.80 -5.33 -11.99
N ALA A 294 -3.32 -4.10 -12.04
CA ALA A 294 -2.02 -3.71 -11.52
C ALA A 294 -2.16 -2.43 -10.70
N ILE A 295 -1.63 -2.41 -9.48
CA ILE A 295 -1.58 -1.20 -8.66
C ILE A 295 -0.29 -0.44 -9.03
N MET A 296 -0.39 0.86 -9.25
CA MET A 296 0.76 1.76 -9.38
C MET A 296 1.18 2.20 -7.97
N ASP A 297 2.34 1.76 -7.50
CA ASP A 297 2.70 1.76 -6.07
C ASP A 297 4.16 2.22 -5.87
N SER A 298 4.38 3.54 -5.70
CA SER A 298 5.69 4.12 -5.31
C SER A 298 6.16 3.75 -3.89
N GLY A 299 5.39 2.94 -3.18
CA GLY A 299 5.78 2.36 -1.89
C GLY A 299 6.47 1.00 -2.00
N THR A 300 6.14 0.28 -3.05
CA THR A 300 6.75 -1.00 -3.41
C THR A 300 7.94 -0.72 -4.32
N SER A 301 9.15 -1.03 -3.87
CA SER A 301 10.34 -0.73 -4.69
C SER A 301 10.49 -1.63 -5.93
N CYS A 302 9.88 -2.81 -5.98
CA CYS A 302 10.13 -3.83 -7.01
C CYS A 302 8.90 -4.15 -7.87
N LEU A 303 9.12 -4.73 -9.05
CA LEU A 303 8.05 -5.27 -9.89
C LEU A 303 7.51 -6.56 -9.26
N VAL A 304 6.24 -6.59 -8.86
CA VAL A 304 5.61 -7.79 -8.30
C VAL A 304 4.71 -8.42 -9.36
N ILE A 305 4.99 -9.67 -9.73
CA ILE A 305 4.29 -10.43 -10.79
C ILE A 305 3.70 -11.73 -10.23
N PRO A 306 2.67 -12.33 -10.85
CA PRO A 306 2.02 -13.50 -10.28
C PRO A 306 2.99 -14.66 -10.02
N GLY A 307 3.05 -15.10 -8.76
CA GLY A 307 3.84 -16.25 -8.32
C GLY A 307 3.19 -17.61 -8.62
N ASP A 308 1.95 -17.61 -9.11
CA ASP A 308 1.15 -18.80 -9.32
C ASP A 308 0.28 -18.69 -10.61
N LYS A 309 -0.75 -19.55 -10.70
CA LYS A 309 -1.68 -19.60 -11.84
C LYS A 309 -2.93 -18.74 -11.68
N LEU A 310 -3.05 -17.96 -10.60
CA LEU A 310 -4.22 -17.17 -10.24
C LEU A 310 -5.53 -17.97 -10.35
N ASP A 311 -5.65 -19.03 -9.55
CA ASP A 311 -6.77 -20.01 -9.58
C ASP A 311 -7.08 -20.60 -10.97
N GLY A 312 -6.07 -20.65 -11.86
CA GLY A 312 -6.18 -21.20 -13.22
C GLY A 312 -6.51 -20.17 -14.30
N ARG A 313 -6.60 -18.87 -13.96
CA ARG A 313 -6.71 -17.77 -14.93
C ARG A 313 -5.49 -17.72 -15.87
N LEU A 314 -4.32 -18.15 -15.40
CA LEU A 314 -3.09 -18.32 -16.16
C LEU A 314 -2.73 -19.81 -16.31
N ARG A 315 -2.04 -20.16 -17.39
CA ARG A 315 -1.56 -21.54 -17.65
C ARG A 315 -0.22 -21.84 -16.97
N ASN A 316 0.55 -20.80 -16.72
CA ASN A 316 1.91 -20.78 -16.17
C ASN A 316 1.93 -20.02 -14.83
N SER A 317 3.06 -20.09 -14.12
CA SER A 317 3.45 -19.09 -13.13
C SER A 317 4.34 -18.06 -13.86
N PRO A 318 3.92 -16.78 -13.98
CA PRO A 318 4.75 -15.72 -14.56
C PRO A 318 6.10 -15.54 -13.86
N PHE A 319 6.15 -15.68 -12.54
CA PHE A 319 7.41 -15.57 -11.79
C PHE A 319 8.34 -16.75 -12.07
N ASP A 320 7.85 -17.99 -12.04
CA ASP A 320 8.68 -19.17 -12.32
C ASP A 320 9.27 -19.08 -13.74
N ASP A 321 8.43 -18.75 -14.73
CA ASP A 321 8.84 -18.53 -16.12
C ASP A 321 9.92 -17.44 -16.23
N PHE A 322 9.83 -16.35 -15.46
CA PHE A 322 10.88 -15.33 -15.41
C PHE A 322 12.19 -15.89 -14.81
N THR A 323 12.12 -16.60 -13.68
CA THR A 323 13.33 -17.14 -13.02
C THR A 323 14.08 -18.18 -13.86
N GLU A 324 13.39 -18.89 -14.76
CA GLU A 324 14.02 -19.80 -15.73
C GLU A 324 14.64 -19.07 -16.95
N LEU A 325 14.20 -17.84 -17.23
CA LEU A 325 14.56 -17.10 -18.46
C LEU A 325 15.51 -15.92 -18.26
N TRP A 326 15.79 -15.52 -17.01
CA TRP A 326 16.49 -14.27 -16.77
C TRP A 326 17.95 -14.28 -17.24
N ASP A 327 18.37 -13.17 -17.86
CA ASP A 327 19.72 -12.98 -18.42
C ASP A 327 20.09 -11.48 -18.42
N GLU A 328 21.38 -11.16 -18.51
CA GLU A 328 21.88 -9.79 -18.54
C GLU A 328 21.39 -9.03 -19.80
N GLY A 329 21.05 -7.74 -19.64
CA GLY A 329 20.62 -6.92 -20.77
C GLY A 329 19.29 -7.38 -21.40
N THR A 330 18.39 -7.91 -20.57
CA THR A 330 16.98 -8.17 -20.89
C THR A 330 16.08 -7.15 -20.19
N SER A 331 14.87 -6.95 -20.71
CA SER A 331 13.91 -5.97 -20.17
C SER A 331 12.53 -6.62 -20.05
N PHE A 332 11.65 -5.99 -19.28
CA PHE A 332 10.22 -6.28 -19.34
C PHE A 332 9.53 -5.26 -20.25
N TRP A 333 8.43 -5.68 -20.87
CA TRP A 333 7.51 -4.78 -21.55
C TRP A 333 6.09 -5.00 -21.03
N VAL A 334 5.54 -3.99 -20.37
CA VAL A 334 4.20 -3.98 -19.76
C VAL A 334 3.24 -3.26 -20.71
N THR A 335 2.08 -3.84 -21.01
CA THR A 335 1.07 -3.21 -21.86
C THR A 335 -0.16 -2.79 -21.05
N ILE A 336 -0.38 -1.47 -20.96
CA ILE A 336 -1.45 -0.81 -20.21
C ILE A 336 -2.22 0.10 -21.17
N GLY A 337 -3.55 0.00 -21.21
CA GLY A 337 -4.38 0.88 -22.05
C GLY A 337 -4.06 0.83 -23.55
N GLY A 338 -3.51 -0.29 -24.05
CA GLY A 338 -3.05 -0.44 -25.44
C GLY A 338 -1.70 0.23 -25.75
N ARG A 339 -0.98 0.73 -24.75
CA ARG A 339 0.40 1.22 -24.85
C ARG A 339 1.36 0.29 -24.14
N THR A 340 2.52 0.05 -24.75
CA THR A 340 3.57 -0.81 -24.21
C THR A 340 4.73 0.05 -23.71
N PHE A 341 5.14 -0.17 -22.46
CA PHE A 341 6.21 0.53 -21.76
C PHE A 341 7.35 -0.46 -21.47
N GLU A 342 8.60 -0.02 -21.58
CA GLU A 342 9.78 -0.83 -21.28
C GLU A 342 10.28 -0.55 -19.87
N ILE A 343 10.54 -1.61 -19.10
CA ILE A 343 11.26 -1.58 -17.83
C ILE A 343 12.66 -2.13 -18.12
N PRO A 344 13.69 -1.28 -18.32
CA PRO A 344 14.99 -1.70 -18.82
C PRO A 344 15.78 -2.48 -17.76
N TYR A 345 16.77 -3.27 -18.23
CA TYR A 345 17.66 -4.07 -17.37
C TYR A 345 18.20 -3.32 -16.15
N SER A 346 18.60 -2.07 -16.35
CA SER A 346 19.21 -1.22 -15.30
C SER A 346 18.28 -0.92 -14.12
N SER A 347 16.96 -0.91 -14.33
CA SER A 347 16.03 -0.57 -13.25
C SER A 347 15.68 -1.79 -12.41
N TRP A 348 15.35 -2.93 -13.05
CA TRP A 348 14.93 -4.13 -12.32
C TRP A 348 16.09 -5.01 -11.82
N PHE A 349 17.33 -4.80 -12.28
CA PHE A 349 18.50 -5.54 -11.80
C PHE A 349 19.42 -4.67 -10.92
N LEU A 350 19.51 -5.04 -9.63
CA LEU A 350 20.30 -4.35 -8.62
C LEU A 350 21.77 -4.79 -8.73
N ALA A 351 22.54 -4.09 -9.55
CA ALA A 351 23.93 -4.46 -9.85
C ALA A 351 24.86 -4.46 -8.62
N GLU A 352 24.62 -3.59 -7.63
CA GLU A 352 25.45 -3.49 -6.42
C GLU A 352 25.30 -4.72 -5.50
N THR A 353 24.09 -5.27 -5.38
CA THR A 353 23.79 -6.45 -4.55
C THR A 353 23.75 -7.75 -5.36
N ASN A 354 23.80 -7.67 -6.69
CA ASN A 354 23.63 -8.78 -7.64
C ASN A 354 22.30 -9.51 -7.40
N GLN A 355 21.20 -8.74 -7.35
CA GLN A 355 19.84 -9.22 -7.07
C GLN A 355 18.83 -8.68 -8.07
N THR A 356 17.70 -9.37 -8.23
CA THR A 356 16.58 -8.92 -9.05
C THR A 356 15.55 -8.20 -8.18
N CYS A 357 15.20 -6.96 -8.53
CA CYS A 357 14.05 -6.25 -7.98
C CYS A 357 12.75 -6.65 -8.73
N VAL A 358 12.54 -7.96 -8.79
CA VAL A 358 11.34 -8.61 -9.32
C VAL A 358 10.95 -9.68 -8.30
N GLN A 359 9.69 -9.69 -7.88
CA GLN A 359 9.22 -10.55 -6.79
C GLN A 359 7.94 -11.32 -7.18
N PRO A 360 7.71 -12.52 -6.61
CA PRO A 360 6.45 -13.21 -6.76
C PRO A 360 5.37 -12.49 -5.92
N SER A 361 4.16 -12.41 -6.46
CA SER A 361 2.99 -11.96 -5.71
C SER A 361 2.72 -12.89 -4.52
N PRO A 362 2.37 -12.36 -3.32
CA PRO A 362 1.99 -13.21 -2.19
C PRO A 362 0.70 -13.99 -2.47
N ASP A 363 0.52 -15.11 -1.77
CA ASP A 363 -0.68 -15.96 -1.88
C ASP A 363 -1.98 -15.14 -1.82
N GLY A 364 -2.86 -15.34 -2.80
CA GLY A 364 -4.17 -14.67 -2.88
C GLY A 364 -4.14 -13.25 -3.45
N MET A 365 -2.98 -12.73 -3.85
CA MET A 365 -2.91 -11.50 -4.64
C MET A 365 -3.41 -11.75 -6.07
N GLU A 366 -4.48 -11.06 -6.46
CA GLU A 366 -4.90 -10.98 -7.85
C GLU A 366 -4.18 -9.82 -8.56
N GLY A 367 -3.15 -10.10 -9.37
CA GLY A 367 -2.59 -9.13 -10.32
C GLY A 367 -1.10 -8.83 -10.18
N LEU A 368 -0.73 -7.55 -10.34
CA LEU A 368 0.65 -7.04 -10.28
C LEU A 368 0.77 -5.83 -9.34
N LEU A 369 1.96 -5.59 -8.78
CA LEU A 369 2.36 -4.26 -8.29
C LEU A 369 3.42 -3.72 -9.25
N ILE A 370 3.22 -2.50 -9.73
CA ILE A 370 4.22 -1.77 -10.52
C ILE A 370 4.83 -0.76 -9.57
N GLY A 371 6.04 -1.10 -9.11
CA GLY A 371 6.84 -0.35 -8.15
C GLY A 371 7.66 0.78 -8.77
N ASP A 372 8.73 1.15 -8.08
CA ASP A 372 9.68 2.19 -8.51
C ASP A 372 10.53 1.81 -9.76
N VAL A 373 10.62 0.52 -10.12
CA VAL A 373 11.45 -0.03 -11.22
C VAL A 373 10.96 0.24 -12.65
#